data_AF-A0A924ZGU2-F1
#
_entry.id   AF-A0A924ZGU2-F1
#
_cell.length_a   1.000
_cell.length_b   1.000
_cell.length_c   1.000
_cell.angle_alpha   90.00
_cell.angle_beta   90.00
_cell.angle_gamma   90.00
#
_symmetry.space_group_name_H-M   'P 1'
#
loop_
_entity.id
_entity.type
_entity.pdbx_description
1 polymer ?
#
loop_
_entity_poly.entity_id
_entity_poly.type
_entity_poly.pdbx_seq_one_letter_code
_entity_poly.pdbx_strand_id
1 'polypeptide(L)'
;MAESNTALKQYTYVRHKPEETILYKIIQNNWLTFQSQIENDSGYSLPEFVVKEFDEHLRCGILAHGFLRAQCLSCKMNLSTSLPQQRRHCQN
;
A
#
# COMPACT_ATOMS: atom_id res chain seq x y z
N MET A 1 -31.83 -8.32 38.31
CA MET A 1 -30.49 -7.75 38.07
C MET A 1 -29.82 -8.65 37.05
N ALA A 2 -29.87 -8.29 35.77
CA ALA A 2 -29.25 -9.05 34.68
C ALA A 2 -28.04 -8.24 34.21
N GLU A 3 -26.84 -8.71 34.55
CA GLU A 3 -25.58 -8.15 34.10
C GLU A 3 -25.37 -8.56 32.64
N SER A 4 -25.65 -7.65 31.72
CA SER A 4 -25.33 -7.77 30.31
C SER A 4 -23.83 -7.59 30.11
N ASN A 5 -23.09 -8.70 30.21
CA ASN A 5 -21.67 -8.77 29.89
C ASN A 5 -21.49 -8.78 28.35
N THR A 6 -21.64 -7.61 27.74
CA THR A 6 -21.42 -7.42 26.30
C THR A 6 -19.90 -7.42 26.06
N ALA A 7 -19.35 -8.60 25.78
CA ALA A 7 -17.96 -8.80 25.43
C ALA A 7 -17.56 -7.85 24.27
N LEU A 8 -16.73 -6.85 24.58
CA LEU A 8 -16.14 -5.97 23.58
C LEU A 8 -15.27 -6.82 22.65
N LYS A 9 -15.77 -7.08 21.44
CA LYS A 9 -15.05 -7.82 20.40
C LYS A 9 -13.80 -7.01 20.02
N GLN A 10 -12.64 -7.46 20.47
CA GLN A 10 -11.37 -6.79 20.25
C GLN A 10 -10.97 -6.98 18.78
N TYR A 11 -11.15 -5.95 17.96
CA TYR A 11 -10.74 -5.96 16.56
C TYR A 11 -9.23 -5.71 16.47
N THR A 12 -8.46 -6.79 16.32
CA THR A 12 -7.03 -6.69 15.98
C THR A 12 -6.91 -6.37 14.49
N TYR A 13 -6.42 -5.18 14.17
CA TYR A 13 -6.11 -4.82 12.79
C TYR A 13 -4.96 -5.70 12.27
N VAL A 14 -5.23 -6.44 11.20
CA VAL A 14 -4.22 -7.19 10.45
C VAL A 14 -3.84 -6.37 9.22
N ARG A 15 -2.54 -6.10 9.07
CA ARG A 15 -2.02 -5.35 7.93
C ARG A 15 -2.18 -6.16 6.64
N HIS A 16 -2.69 -5.51 5.60
CA HIS A 16 -2.62 -6.02 4.23
C HIS A 16 -1.18 -5.98 3.70
N LYS A 17 -0.77 -7.08 3.05
CA LYS A 17 0.58 -7.25 2.49
C LYS A 17 0.53 -7.58 0.99
N PRO A 18 0.15 -6.60 0.14
CA PRO A 18 0.11 -6.80 -1.32
C PRO A 18 1.47 -7.23 -1.89
N GLU A 19 2.58 -6.85 -1.24
CA GLU A 19 3.94 -7.24 -1.63
C GLU A 19 4.21 -8.76 -1.59
N GLU A 20 3.40 -9.51 -0.83
CA GLU A 20 3.52 -10.97 -0.74
C GLU A 20 2.73 -11.69 -1.87
N THR A 21 1.83 -10.98 -2.56
CA THR A 21 0.98 -11.55 -3.61
C THR A 21 1.76 -11.90 -4.87
N ILE A 22 1.25 -12.87 -5.64
CA ILE A 22 1.87 -13.30 -6.90
C ILE A 22 1.82 -12.18 -7.94
N LEU A 23 0.68 -11.49 -8.04
CA LEU A 23 0.49 -10.40 -9.00
C LEU A 23 1.54 -9.30 -8.78
N TYR A 24 1.70 -8.85 -7.53
CA TYR A 24 2.69 -7.85 -7.18
C TYR A 24 4.10 -8.27 -7.63
N LYS A 25 4.51 -9.51 -7.33
CA LYS A 25 5.84 -10.03 -7.70
C LYS A 25 6.05 -10.07 -9.21
N ILE A 26 5.03 -10.46 -9.97
CA ILE A 26 5.09 -10.46 -11.44
C ILE A 26 5.27 -9.04 -11.95
N ILE A 27 4.46 -8.10 -11.49
CA ILE A 27 4.54 -6.70 -11.92
C ILE A 27 5.91 -6.13 -11.54
N GLN A 28 6.34 -6.29 -10.28
CA GLN A 28 7.62 -5.79 -9.78
C GLN A 28 8.80 -6.27 -10.63
N ASN A 29 8.81 -7.54 -11.02
CA ASN A 29 9.91 -8.13 -11.78
C ASN A 29 9.91 -7.75 -13.26
N ASN A 30 8.75 -7.40 -13.83
CA ASN A 30 8.60 -7.21 -15.29
C ASN A 30 8.29 -5.76 -15.69
N TRP A 31 8.01 -4.86 -14.75
CA TRP A 31 7.50 -3.51 -15.07
C TRP A 31 8.39 -2.71 -16.02
N LEU A 32 9.69 -2.59 -15.69
CA LEU A 32 10.63 -1.84 -16.52
C LEU A 32 10.87 -2.49 -17.89
N THR A 33 10.94 -3.82 -17.92
CA THR A 33 11.08 -4.59 -19.17
C THR A 33 9.88 -4.38 -20.07
N PHE A 34 8.67 -4.39 -19.50
CA PHE A 34 7.43 -4.16 -20.22
C PHE A 34 7.37 -2.74 -20.81
N GLN A 35 7.75 -1.72 -20.04
CA GLN A 35 7.83 -0.35 -20.54
C GLN A 35 8.77 -0.23 -21.75
N SER A 36 9.98 -0.78 -21.63
CA SER A 36 10.97 -0.74 -22.72
C SER A 36 10.50 -1.51 -23.96
N GLN A 37 9.84 -2.65 -23.79
CA GLN A 37 9.28 -3.41 -24.93
C GLN A 37 8.24 -2.61 -25.69
N ILE A 38 7.30 -1.95 -25.00
CA ILE A 38 6.29 -1.11 -25.65
C ILE A 38 6.93 0.05 -26.41
N GLU A 39 7.91 0.72 -25.81
CA GLU A 39 8.64 1.81 -26.47
C GLU A 39 9.36 1.33 -27.73
N ASN A 40 9.99 0.15 -27.68
CA ASN A 40 10.69 -0.43 -28.83
C ASN A 40 9.73 -0.89 -29.94
N ASP A 41 8.62 -1.54 -29.58
CA ASP A 41 7.70 -2.17 -30.54
C ASP A 41 6.77 -1.16 -31.20
N SER A 42 6.26 -0.20 -30.42
CA SER A 42 5.28 0.78 -30.89
C SER A 42 5.90 2.13 -31.25
N GLY A 43 7.11 2.43 -30.77
CA GLY A 43 7.74 3.75 -30.89
C GLY A 43 7.13 4.81 -29.97
N TYR A 44 6.17 4.45 -29.13
CA TYR A 44 5.49 5.35 -28.20
C TYR A 44 5.60 4.84 -26.76
N SER A 45 5.68 5.78 -25.82
CA SER A 45 5.59 5.46 -24.39
C SER A 45 4.15 5.14 -23.98
N LEU A 46 4.00 4.38 -22.89
CA LEU A 46 2.69 4.18 -22.27
C LEU A 46 2.05 5.52 -21.87
N PRO A 47 0.70 5.63 -21.91
CA PRO A 47 0.01 6.77 -21.35
C PRO A 47 0.38 7.00 -19.88
N GLU A 48 0.50 8.26 -19.48
CA GLU A 48 0.94 8.64 -18.13
C GLU A 48 0.09 8.02 -17.02
N PHE A 49 -1.22 7.93 -17.22
CA PHE A 49 -2.12 7.33 -16.22
C PHE A 49 -1.81 5.85 -15.99
N VAL A 50 -1.39 5.11 -17.01
CA VAL A 50 -1.02 3.69 -16.87
C VAL A 50 0.23 3.59 -15.99
N VAL A 51 1.26 4.36 -16.33
CA VAL A 51 2.52 4.37 -15.58
C VAL A 51 2.27 4.71 -14.11
N LYS A 52 1.47 5.74 -13.87
CA LYS A 52 1.11 6.17 -12.52
C LYS A 52 0.40 5.09 -11.71
N GLU A 53 -0.60 4.41 -12.28
CA GLU A 53 -1.35 3.38 -11.54
C GLU A 53 -0.46 2.17 -11.20
N PHE A 54 0.43 1.76 -12.11
CA PHE A 54 1.40 0.70 -11.84
C PHE A 54 2.40 1.09 -10.74
N ASP A 55 2.94 2.30 -10.81
CA ASP A 55 3.85 2.83 -9.76
C ASP A 55 3.14 2.94 -8.41
N GLU A 56 1.88 3.40 -8.38
CA GLU A 56 1.09 3.46 -7.16
C GLU A 56 0.78 2.07 -6.59
N HIS A 57 0.47 1.09 -7.45
CA HIS A 57 0.28 -0.30 -7.04
C HIS A 57 1.54 -0.90 -6.44
N LEU A 58 2.72 -0.65 -7.03
CA LEU A 58 4.00 -1.11 -6.49
C LEU A 58 4.41 -0.40 -5.19
N ARG A 59 3.85 0.76 -4.89
CA ARG A 59 4.03 1.44 -3.60
C ARG A 59 3.11 0.89 -2.50
N CYS A 60 2.01 0.22 -2.86
CA CYS A 60 1.13 -0.41 -1.90
C CYS A 60 1.92 -1.40 -1.03
N GLY A 61 1.64 -1.39 0.27
CA GLY A 61 2.31 -2.30 1.21
C GLY A 61 3.71 -1.87 1.64
N ILE A 62 4.42 -1.00 0.91
CA ILE A 62 5.75 -0.54 1.35
C ILE A 62 5.59 0.54 2.45
N LEU A 63 6.00 0.22 3.68
CA LEU A 63 5.86 1.11 4.85
C LEU A 63 6.55 2.47 4.67
N ALA A 64 7.61 2.53 3.85
CA ALA A 64 8.31 3.78 3.55
C ALA A 64 7.42 4.83 2.87
N HIS A 65 6.32 4.43 2.22
CA HIS A 65 5.44 5.33 1.49
C HIS A 65 4.17 5.74 2.25
N GLY A 66 3.97 5.25 3.48
CA GLY A 66 2.69 5.41 4.19
C GLY A 66 2.79 5.42 5.71
N PHE A 67 3.84 6.00 6.30
CA PHE A 67 3.95 6.14 7.75
C PHE A 67 3.91 7.61 8.19
N LEU A 68 3.15 7.88 9.25
CA LEU A 68 3.16 9.17 9.95
C LEU A 68 3.92 9.02 11.26
N ARG A 69 4.94 9.86 11.45
CA ARG A 69 5.62 10.04 12.73
C ARG A 69 5.08 11.28 13.42
N ALA A 70 4.49 11.11 14.60
CA ALA A 70 4.13 12.22 15.47
C ALA A 70 4.97 12.16 16.74
N GLN A 71 5.46 13.31 17.20
CA GLN A 71 6.12 13.43 18.50
C GLN A 71 5.33 14.39 19.37
N CYS A 72 4.96 13.96 20.57
CA CYS A 72 4.36 14.86 21.54
C CYS A 72 5.41 15.89 22.00
N LEU A 73 5.10 17.18 21.90
CA LEU A 73 6.04 18.25 22.24
C LEU A 73 6.33 18.31 23.75
N SER A 74 5.34 17.99 24.58
CA SER A 74 5.45 18.08 26.06
C SER A 74 6.12 16.87 26.70
N CYS A 75 5.81 15.65 26.25
CA CYS A 75 6.36 14.42 26.85
C CYS A 75 7.39 13.68 25.98
N LYS A 76 7.71 14.21 24.78
CA LYS A 76 8.70 13.66 23.82
C LYS A 76 8.47 12.22 23.37
N MET A 77 7.33 11.62 23.68
CA MET A 77 6.96 10.31 23.16
C MET A 77 6.72 10.35 21.66
N ASN A 78 7.21 9.32 20.96
CA ASN A 78 7.05 9.16 19.52
C ASN A 78 5.95 8.14 19.24
N LEU A 79 4.96 8.53 18.43
CA LEU A 79 3.96 7.65 17.86
C LEU A 79 4.26 7.48 16.38
N SER A 80 4.39 6.22 15.94
CA SER A 80 4.48 5.87 14.54
C SER A 80 3.23 5.10 14.16
N THR A 81 2.45 5.64 13.23
CA THR A 81 1.26 4.96 12.73
C THR A 81 1.35 4.82 11.22
N SER A 82 0.99 3.64 10.71
CA SER A 82 0.74 3.50 9.28
C SER A 82 -0.50 4.32 8.92
N LEU A 83 -0.37 5.21 7.95
CA LEU A 83 -1.53 5.89 7.40
C LEU A 83 -2.39 4.85 6.64
N PRO A 84 -3.71 4.85 6.84
CA PRO A 84 -4.59 4.00 6.05
C PRO A 84 -4.54 4.45 4.60
N GLN A 85 -3.95 3.63 3.72
CA GLN A 85 -3.98 3.85 2.28
C GLN A 85 -5.39 3.53 1.77
N GLN A 86 -6.31 4.50 1.78
CA GLN A 86 -7.70 4.34 1.33
C GLN A 86 -7.81 4.29 -0.22
N ARG A 87 -6.97 3.52 -0.90
CA ARG A 87 -7.03 3.35 -2.37
C ARG A 87 -7.48 1.93 -2.71
N ARG A 88 -8.55 1.83 -3.49
CA ARG A 88 -9.17 0.55 -3.93
C ARG A 88 -8.17 -0.37 -4.66
N HIS A 89 -7.10 0.17 -5.22
CA HIS A 89 -6.10 -0.59 -5.99
C HIS A 89 -5.16 -1.48 -5.16
N CYS A 90 -5.10 -1.34 -3.83
CA CYS A 90 -4.30 -2.23 -2.97
C CYS A 90 -5.09 -3.46 -2.48
N GLN A 91 -6.34 -3.68 -2.94
CA GLN A 91 -7.21 -4.79 -2.54
C GLN A 91 -7.24 -5.96 -3.52
N ASN A 92 -6.68 -5.79 -4.71
CA ASN A 92 -6.57 -6.84 -5.73
C ASN A 92 -5.22 -7.56 -5.67
#